data_AF-A0A7X9F6X2-F1
#
_entry.id   AF-A0A7X9F6X2-F1
#
_cell.length_a   1.000
_cell.length_b   1.000
_cell.length_c   1.000
_cell.angle_alpha   90.00
_cell.angle_beta   90.00
_cell.angle_gamma   90.00
#
_symmetry.space_group_name_H-M   'P 1'
#
loop_
_entity.id
_entity.type
_entity.pdbx_description
1 polymer ?
#
loop_
_entity_poly.entity_id
_entity_poly.type
_entity_poly.pdbx_seq_one_letter_code
_entity_poly.pdbx_strand_id
1 'polypeptide(L)'
;WNFGTIFTIYHSTTRSMARFGLLALNKGKWNNEQIVDESFFTQATGSSQDINPSYGYFWWLNGKQKYMLPGGQDIYNGPLVPNAPADMYAAMGAADQRIYIIPGKKMVVVRMGEASDPANPDFAVSGFDNDLWEKINALIN
;
A
#
# COMPACT_ATOMS: atom_id res chain seq x y z
N TRP A 1 -12.00 -20.91 -8.40
CA TRP A 1 -11.28 -21.78 -7.45
C TRP A 1 -11.12 -23.19 -8.01
N ASN A 2 -10.33 -23.32 -9.07
CA ASN A 2 -9.76 -24.58 -9.60
C ASN A 2 -8.95 -24.16 -10.83
N PHE A 3 -7.62 -24.11 -10.71
CA PHE A 3 -6.59 -23.80 -11.74
C PHE A 3 -6.07 -22.35 -11.81
N GLY A 4 -4.86 -22.13 -11.25
CA GLY A 4 -4.04 -20.91 -11.35
C GLY A 4 -2.95 -20.84 -10.27
N THR A 5 -1.79 -20.22 -10.59
CA THR A 5 -0.67 -20.00 -9.65
C THR A 5 -1.15 -19.28 -8.38
N ILE A 6 -0.62 -19.67 -7.22
CA ILE A 6 -1.06 -19.44 -5.81
C ILE A 6 -1.40 -17.98 -5.38
N PHE A 7 -1.50 -17.01 -6.26
CA PHE A 7 -1.54 -15.58 -5.92
C PHE A 7 -2.93 -14.99 -5.57
N THR A 8 -4.01 -15.77 -5.62
CA THR A 8 -5.37 -15.29 -5.31
C THR A 8 -6.03 -16.14 -4.24
N ILE A 9 -5.67 -15.90 -2.97
CA ILE A 9 -6.11 -16.72 -1.82
C ILE A 9 -7.26 -16.06 -1.05
N TYR A 10 -7.33 -14.72 -1.05
CA TYR A 10 -8.34 -13.94 -0.35
C TYR A 10 -9.15 -13.10 -1.34
N HIS A 11 -10.49 -13.22 -1.27
CA HIS A 11 -11.41 -12.41 -2.07
C HIS A 11 -12.14 -11.41 -1.18
N SER A 12 -12.30 -10.19 -1.71
CA SER A 12 -13.01 -9.12 -1.03
C SER A 12 -13.79 -8.29 -2.03
N THR A 13 -14.64 -7.38 -1.54
CA THR A 13 -15.17 -6.29 -2.36
C THR A 13 -14.35 -5.03 -2.12
N THR A 14 -14.39 -4.08 -3.05
CA THR A 14 -13.71 -2.78 -2.91
C THR A 14 -14.13 -2.08 -1.61
N ARG A 15 -15.41 -2.20 -1.25
CA ARG A 15 -15.95 -1.61 -0.01
C ARG A 15 -15.39 -2.28 1.24
N SER A 16 -15.19 -3.59 1.23
CA SER A 16 -14.60 -4.31 2.35
C SER A 16 -13.11 -3.99 2.50
N MET A 17 -12.35 -3.91 1.41
CA MET A 17 -10.96 -3.42 1.43
C MET A 17 -10.87 -1.98 1.96
N ALA A 18 -11.80 -1.11 1.57
CA ALA A 18 -11.85 0.26 2.06
C ALA A 18 -12.09 0.31 3.59
N ARG A 19 -12.94 -0.56 4.14
CA ARG A 19 -13.13 -0.68 5.59
C ARG A 19 -11.85 -1.10 6.32
N PHE A 20 -11.09 -2.03 5.74
CA PHE A 20 -9.79 -2.42 6.28
C PHE A 20 -8.79 -1.25 6.25
N GLY A 21 -8.74 -0.51 5.14
CA GLY A 21 -7.95 0.72 5.05
C GLY A 21 -8.38 1.78 6.07
N LEU A 22 -9.68 1.95 6.31
CA LEU A 22 -10.21 2.88 7.32
C LEU A 22 -9.88 2.43 8.75
N LEU A 23 -9.89 1.12 9.03
CA LEU A 23 -9.43 0.57 10.30
C LEU A 23 -7.94 0.90 10.52
N ALA A 24 -7.11 0.71 9.48
CA ALA A 24 -5.69 1.05 9.54
C ALA A 24 -5.47 2.57 9.69
N LEU A 25 -6.20 3.40 8.96
CA LEU A 25 -6.17 4.86 9.07
C LEU A 25 -6.50 5.32 10.50
N ASN A 26 -7.44 4.64 11.15
CA ASN A 26 -7.84 4.89 12.53
C ASN A 26 -7.06 4.03 13.54
N LYS A 27 -5.87 3.54 13.14
CA LYS A 27 -4.92 2.80 13.97
C LYS A 27 -5.55 1.65 14.77
N GLY A 28 -6.40 0.87 14.13
CA GLY A 28 -7.01 -0.32 14.71
C GLY A 28 -8.30 -0.07 15.51
N LYS A 29 -8.77 1.18 15.56
CA LYS A 29 -10.03 1.54 16.23
C LYS A 29 -11.19 1.54 15.24
N TRP A 30 -12.30 0.89 15.60
CA TRP A 30 -13.55 0.95 14.86
C TRP A 30 -14.67 1.48 15.76
N ASN A 31 -15.28 2.61 15.39
CA ASN A 31 -16.15 3.37 16.28
C ASN A 31 -15.49 3.62 17.65
N ASN A 32 -16.01 3.01 18.72
CA ASN A 32 -15.49 3.14 20.08
C ASN A 32 -14.70 1.92 20.56
N GLU A 33 -14.48 0.92 19.71
CA GLU A 33 -13.81 -0.33 20.05
C GLU A 33 -12.40 -0.38 19.45
N GLN A 34 -11.41 -0.78 20.27
CA GLN A 34 -10.05 -1.04 19.82
C GLN A 34 -9.96 -2.51 19.37
N ILE A 35 -9.92 -2.75 18.06
CA ILE A 35 -9.87 -4.11 17.50
C ILE A 35 -8.42 -4.62 17.43
N VAL A 36 -7.48 -3.73 17.11
CA VAL A 36 -6.04 -4.03 17.01
C VAL A 36 -5.29 -2.95 17.76
N ASP A 37 -4.31 -3.28 18.59
CA ASP A 37 -3.59 -2.29 19.40
C ASP A 37 -3.00 -1.14 18.58
N GLU A 38 -3.17 0.10 19.05
CA GLU A 38 -2.64 1.29 18.39
C GLU A 38 -1.10 1.26 18.32
N SER A 39 -0.45 0.72 19.35
CA SER A 39 1.00 0.55 19.40
C SER A 39 1.48 -0.44 18.34
N PHE A 40 0.74 -1.54 18.11
CA PHE A 40 1.03 -2.48 17.04
C PHE A 40 0.90 -1.80 15.68
N PHE A 41 -0.17 -1.05 15.43
CA PHE A 41 -0.32 -0.34 14.15
C PHE A 41 0.79 0.67 13.91
N THR A 42 1.19 1.42 14.94
CA THR A 42 2.30 2.38 14.85
C THR A 42 3.63 1.70 14.50
N GLN A 43 3.89 0.50 15.04
CA GLN A 43 5.07 -0.28 14.68
C GLN A 43 4.94 -0.88 13.27
N ALA A 44 3.76 -1.41 12.91
CA ALA A 44 3.50 -2.06 11.64
C ALA A 44 3.66 -1.14 10.43
N THR A 45 3.34 0.15 10.60
CA THR A 45 3.49 1.19 9.57
C THR A 45 4.78 2.00 9.74
N GLY A 46 5.68 1.57 10.62
CA GLY A 46 7.07 2.01 10.69
C GLY A 46 8.01 1.04 9.96
N SER A 47 9.26 1.45 9.73
CA SER A 47 10.28 0.57 9.15
C SER A 47 10.56 -0.59 10.11
N SER A 48 10.49 -1.83 9.62
CA SER A 48 10.71 -3.02 10.46
C SER A 48 12.18 -3.43 10.55
N GLN A 49 13.02 -2.93 9.63
CA GLN A 49 14.46 -3.21 9.54
C GLN A 49 15.16 -2.20 8.60
N ASP A 50 16.50 -2.20 8.57
CA ASP A 50 17.34 -1.21 7.85
C ASP A 50 17.76 -1.58 6.41
N ILE A 51 17.64 -2.86 6.03
CA ILE A 51 17.89 -3.42 4.70
C ILE A 51 16.93 -2.79 3.68
N ASN A 52 15.62 -2.81 3.96
CA ASN A 52 14.56 -2.17 3.16
C ASN A 52 13.67 -1.28 4.05
N PRO A 53 14.06 -0.03 4.32
CA PRO A 53 13.33 0.84 5.24
C PRO A 53 11.93 1.20 4.73
N SER A 54 11.64 1.03 3.44
CA SER A 54 10.32 1.20 2.84
C SER A 54 9.35 0.04 3.09
N TYR A 55 9.67 -0.85 4.03
CA TYR A 55 8.81 -1.96 4.41
C TYR A 55 8.65 -2.06 5.93
N GLY A 56 7.41 -2.20 6.38
CA GLY A 56 7.04 -2.40 7.79
C GLY A 56 6.63 -3.83 8.08
N TYR A 57 5.64 -4.03 8.95
CA TYR A 57 5.02 -5.34 9.17
C TYR A 57 3.95 -5.58 8.10
N PHE A 58 4.40 -6.03 6.93
CA PHE A 58 3.56 -6.28 5.75
C PHE A 58 2.96 -5.02 5.09
N TRP A 59 3.50 -3.83 5.38
CA TRP A 59 3.10 -2.56 4.76
C TRP A 59 4.25 -1.95 3.96
N TRP A 60 3.95 -1.46 2.76
CA TRP A 60 4.85 -0.65 1.95
C TRP A 60 4.79 0.81 2.41
N LEU A 61 5.94 1.46 2.62
CA LEU A 61 6.05 2.79 3.25
C LEU A 61 6.67 3.79 2.26
N ASN A 62 5.96 4.88 1.95
CA ASN A 62 6.41 5.79 0.90
C ASN A 62 7.55 6.73 1.33
N GLY A 63 7.46 7.33 2.52
CA GLY A 63 8.34 8.43 2.97
C GLY A 63 9.76 8.05 3.38
N LYS A 64 10.36 7.07 2.72
CA LYS A 64 11.71 6.57 3.01
C LYS A 64 12.63 6.87 1.83
N GLN A 65 13.94 6.86 2.09
CA GLN A 65 14.95 7.32 1.13
C GLN A 65 15.49 6.22 0.23
N LYS A 66 15.14 4.96 0.49
CA LYS A 66 15.55 3.82 -0.33
C LYS A 66 14.58 2.66 -0.19
N TYR A 67 14.42 1.85 -1.22
CA TYR A 67 13.60 0.64 -1.20
C TYR A 67 14.20 -0.49 -2.03
N MET A 68 13.70 -1.70 -1.76
CA MET A 68 13.92 -2.91 -2.57
C MET A 68 12.56 -3.49 -2.95
N LEU A 69 12.46 -4.10 -4.14
CA LEU A 69 11.23 -4.72 -4.64
C LEU A 69 11.30 -6.25 -4.56
N PRO A 70 10.14 -6.95 -4.48
CA PRO A 70 10.13 -8.39 -4.47
C PRO A 70 10.79 -8.97 -5.73
N GLY A 71 11.52 -10.07 -5.59
CA GLY A 71 12.19 -10.74 -6.71
C GLY A 71 13.59 -10.23 -7.04
N GLY A 72 14.09 -9.19 -6.35
CA GLY A 72 15.44 -8.66 -6.54
C GLY A 72 16.11 -8.18 -5.26
N GLN A 73 17.39 -7.81 -5.38
CA GLN A 73 18.18 -7.21 -4.30
C GLN A 73 18.70 -5.80 -4.63
N ASP A 74 18.30 -5.25 -5.76
CA ASP A 74 18.68 -3.90 -6.16
C ASP A 74 18.08 -2.88 -5.20
N ILE A 75 18.87 -1.85 -4.91
CA ILE A 75 18.48 -0.73 -4.06
C ILE A 75 18.13 0.45 -4.95
N TYR A 76 16.90 0.91 -4.82
CA TYR A 76 16.41 2.12 -5.47
C TYR A 76 16.45 3.26 -4.46
N ASN A 77 16.96 4.43 -4.87
CA ASN A 77 17.00 5.62 -4.03
C ASN A 77 15.75 6.48 -4.27
N GLY A 78 15.21 7.04 -3.19
CA GLY A 78 13.97 7.81 -3.17
C GLY A 78 12.77 7.05 -2.59
N PRO A 79 11.59 7.69 -2.60
CA PRO A 79 10.33 7.09 -2.15
C PRO A 79 9.80 6.05 -3.14
N LEU A 80 8.90 5.18 -2.68
CA LEU A 80 8.23 4.18 -3.54
C LEU A 80 7.43 4.83 -4.67
N VAL A 81 6.70 5.89 -4.36
CA VAL A 81 5.79 6.62 -5.24
C VAL A 81 6.08 8.12 -5.08
N PRO A 82 6.97 8.70 -5.92
CA PRO A 82 7.42 10.08 -5.78
C PRO A 82 6.32 11.14 -5.75
N ASN A 83 5.25 10.96 -6.51
CA ASN A 83 4.12 11.90 -6.53
C ASN A 83 3.18 11.76 -5.32
N ALA A 84 3.34 10.73 -4.49
CA ALA A 84 2.48 10.49 -3.33
C ALA A 84 3.01 11.16 -2.05
N PRO A 85 2.14 11.48 -1.08
CA PRO A 85 2.54 11.98 0.24
C PRO A 85 3.52 11.03 0.95
N ALA A 86 4.46 11.60 1.71
CA ALA A 86 5.48 10.82 2.43
C ALA A 86 4.88 9.95 3.54
N ASP A 87 3.74 10.33 4.11
CA ASP A 87 3.04 9.58 5.14
C ASP A 87 2.12 8.48 4.56
N MET A 88 2.07 8.33 3.24
CA MET A 88 1.35 7.22 2.62
C MET A 88 2.02 5.89 2.95
N TYR A 89 1.21 4.92 3.36
CA TYR A 89 1.58 3.51 3.40
C TYR A 89 0.51 2.68 2.70
N ALA A 90 0.88 1.48 2.25
CA ALA A 90 0.01 0.69 1.39
C ALA A 90 0.15 -0.82 1.58
N ALA A 91 -0.98 -1.50 1.40
CA ALA A 91 -0.99 -2.92 1.06
C ALA A 91 -0.96 -3.02 -0.46
N MET A 92 0.08 -3.65 -1.01
CA MET A 92 0.29 -3.81 -2.45
C MET A 92 0.32 -5.30 -2.78
N GLY A 93 -0.57 -5.74 -3.67
CA GLY A 93 -0.66 -7.10 -4.15
C GLY A 93 -0.51 -7.21 -5.66
N ALA A 94 -0.34 -8.44 -6.15
CA ALA A 94 -0.24 -8.78 -7.57
C ALA A 94 -1.41 -8.22 -8.39
N ALA A 95 -1.19 -8.02 -9.69
CA ALA A 95 -2.17 -7.39 -10.60
C ALA A 95 -2.63 -6.01 -10.11
N ASP A 96 -1.73 -5.29 -9.44
CA ASP A 96 -1.97 -3.95 -8.91
C ASP A 96 -3.15 -3.85 -7.92
N GLN A 97 -3.39 -4.87 -7.08
CA GLN A 97 -4.33 -4.68 -5.98
C GLN A 97 -3.73 -3.70 -4.97
N ARG A 98 -4.49 -2.66 -4.58
CA ARG A 98 -3.99 -1.61 -3.68
C ARG A 98 -4.98 -1.23 -2.61
N ILE A 99 -4.46 -1.00 -1.41
CA ILE A 99 -5.08 -0.18 -0.38
C ILE A 99 -4.04 0.88 0.01
N TYR A 100 -4.25 2.12 -0.41
CA TYR A 100 -3.45 3.27 0.01
C TYR A 100 -4.09 3.92 1.22
N ILE A 101 -3.30 4.23 2.23
CA ILE A 101 -3.73 4.96 3.42
C ILE A 101 -2.85 6.19 3.57
N ILE A 102 -3.49 7.36 3.70
CA ILE A 102 -2.83 8.67 3.76
C ILE A 102 -3.34 9.42 4.99
N PRO A 103 -2.69 9.25 6.16
CA PRO A 103 -3.11 9.86 7.42
C PRO A 103 -3.33 11.37 7.36
N GLY A 104 -2.38 12.11 6.80
CA GLY A 104 -2.37 13.57 6.68
C GLY A 104 -3.46 14.11 5.77
N LYS A 105 -4.02 13.27 4.88
CA LYS A 105 -5.19 13.59 4.06
C LYS A 105 -6.49 12.95 4.57
N LYS A 106 -6.45 12.17 5.66
CA LYS A 106 -7.58 11.35 6.16
C LYS A 106 -8.23 10.54 5.04
N MET A 107 -7.41 9.95 4.18
CA MET A 107 -7.84 9.39 2.91
C MET A 107 -7.45 7.91 2.80
N VAL A 108 -8.35 7.13 2.22
CA VAL A 108 -8.12 5.74 1.79
C VAL A 108 -8.48 5.63 0.33
N VAL A 109 -7.59 5.08 -0.49
CA VAL A 109 -7.83 4.81 -1.91
C VAL A 109 -7.66 3.32 -2.15
N VAL A 110 -8.64 2.70 -2.80
CA VAL A 110 -8.62 1.27 -3.12
C VAL A 110 -8.61 1.09 -4.62
N ARG A 111 -7.73 0.21 -5.11
CA ARG A 111 -7.74 -0.28 -6.49
C ARG A 111 -7.96 -1.77 -6.49
N MET A 112 -8.92 -2.21 -7.30
CA MET A 112 -9.12 -3.61 -7.68
C MET A 112 -9.28 -3.69 -9.19
N GLY A 113 -8.85 -4.80 -9.78
CA GLY A 113 -8.94 -5.04 -11.22
C GLY A 113 -7.75 -5.85 -11.73
N GLU A 114 -7.64 -5.96 -13.05
CA GLU A 114 -6.46 -6.56 -13.68
C GLU A 114 -5.21 -5.68 -13.50
N ALA A 115 -4.04 -6.22 -13.84
CA ALA A 115 -2.79 -5.44 -13.86
C ALA A 115 -2.96 -4.18 -14.73
N SER A 116 -2.41 -3.06 -14.28
CA SER A 116 -2.45 -1.80 -15.05
C SER A 116 -1.61 -1.90 -16.32
N ASP A 117 -0.51 -2.66 -16.24
CA ASP A 117 0.25 -3.15 -17.38
C ASP A 117 0.16 -4.69 -17.42
N PRO A 118 -0.74 -5.27 -18.25
CA PRO A 118 -0.84 -6.71 -18.42
C PRO A 118 0.43 -7.39 -18.94
N ALA A 119 1.34 -6.65 -19.60
CA ALA A 119 2.60 -7.18 -20.08
C ALA A 119 3.66 -7.29 -18.95
N ASN A 120 3.54 -6.47 -17.90
CA ASN A 120 4.46 -6.42 -16.76
C ASN A 120 3.68 -6.38 -15.43
N PRO A 121 3.06 -7.50 -15.01
CA PRO A 121 2.29 -7.52 -13.77
C PRO A 121 3.23 -7.48 -12.54
N ASP A 122 3.36 -6.31 -11.93
CA ASP A 122 4.18 -6.11 -10.74
C ASP A 122 3.53 -6.67 -9.46
N PHE A 123 4.39 -7.08 -8.52
CA PHE A 123 3.97 -7.59 -7.20
C PHE A 123 3.94 -6.51 -6.10
N ALA A 124 4.53 -5.35 -6.35
CA ALA A 124 4.66 -4.26 -5.38
C ALA A 124 4.34 -2.92 -6.03
N VAL A 125 5.34 -2.06 -6.25
CA VAL A 125 5.18 -0.77 -6.93
C VAL A 125 5.03 -1.00 -8.44
N SER A 126 4.15 -0.24 -9.08
CA SER A 126 4.03 -0.18 -10.55
C SER A 126 3.90 1.27 -11.03
N GLY A 127 4.03 1.48 -12.36
CA GLY A 127 3.89 2.81 -12.96
C GLY A 127 2.54 3.48 -12.66
N PHE A 128 1.48 2.69 -12.51
CA PHE A 128 0.15 3.19 -12.16
C PHE A 128 0.13 4.00 -10.86
N ASP A 129 0.93 3.60 -9.86
CA ASP A 129 0.88 4.22 -8.53
C ASP A 129 1.29 5.69 -8.62
N ASN A 130 2.34 6.00 -9.41
CA ASN A 130 2.84 7.35 -9.59
C ASN A 130 1.93 8.19 -10.51
N ASP A 131 1.41 7.60 -11.58
CA ASP A 131 0.49 8.26 -12.52
C ASP A 131 -0.85 8.62 -11.87
N LEU A 132 -1.36 7.75 -10.98
CA LEU A 132 -2.56 8.03 -10.20
C LEU A 132 -2.35 9.27 -9.33
N TRP A 133 -1.22 9.35 -8.62
CA TRP A 133 -0.94 10.48 -7.75
C TRP A 133 -0.67 11.78 -8.51
N GLU A 134 -0.09 11.71 -9.71
CA GLU A 134 -0.03 12.87 -10.60
C GLU A 134 -1.42 13.45 -10.87
N LYS A 135 -2.38 12.58 -11.23
CA LYS A 135 -3.78 13.00 -11.49
C LYS A 135 -4.49 13.50 -10.23
N ILE A 136 -4.28 12.85 -9.08
CA ILE A 136 -4.85 13.30 -7.81
C ILE A 136 -4.31 14.68 -7.44
N ASN A 137 -3.00 14.89 -7.56
CA ASN A 137 -2.36 16.18 -7.26
C ASN A 137 -2.91 17.30 -8.15
N ALA A 138 -3.15 17.03 -9.44
CA ALA A 138 -3.77 17.99 -10.35
C ALA A 138 -5.19 18.43 -9.93
N LEU A 139 -5.92 17.61 -9.15
CA LEU A 139 -7.28 17.91 -8.67
C LEU A 139 -7.30 18.64 -7.32
N ILE A 140 -6.34 18.36 -6.45
CA ILE A 140 -6.33 18.85 -5.05
C ILE A 140 -5.42 20.06 -4.82
N ASN A 141 -4.80 20.58 -5.88
CA ASN A 141 -4.00 21.81 -5.86
C ASN A 141 -4.86 23.07 -5.70
#